data_AF-A0A966XK81-F1
#
_entry.id   AF-A0A966XK81-F1
#
_cell.length_a   1.000
_cell.length_b   1.000
_cell.length_c   1.000
_cell.angle_alpha   90.00
_cell.angle_beta   90.00
_cell.angle_gamma   90.00
#
_symmetry.space_group_name_H-M   'P 1'
#
loop_
_entity.id
_entity.type
_entity.pdbx_description
1 polymer ?
#
loop_
_entity_poly.entity_id
_entity_poly.type
_entity_poly.pdbx_seq_one_letter_code
_entity_poly.pdbx_strand_id
1 'polypeptide(L)'
;MLDLVWLIPALPLAGALVLIVFGARIGEPRAGWLATFATASSFAVTVVVYFELLGRSADERSHVVSLFEWIPVGSLQIDLAFLGDP
;
A
#
# COMPACT_ATOMS: atom_id res chain seq x y z
N MET A 1 -4.84 -9.11 -8.43
CA MET A 1 -4.09 -8.50 -7.31
C MET A 1 -4.34 -7.00 -7.18
N LEU A 2 -5.14 -6.38 -8.05
CA LEU A 2 -5.49 -4.96 -7.93
C LEU A 2 -6.14 -4.59 -6.58
N ASP A 3 -6.90 -5.49 -5.96
CA ASP A 3 -7.48 -5.27 -4.62
C ASP A 3 -6.44 -5.22 -3.50
N LEU A 4 -5.16 -5.52 -3.79
CA LEU A 4 -4.05 -5.49 -2.84
C LEU A 4 -3.25 -4.18 -2.91
N VAL A 5 -3.69 -3.19 -3.70
CA VAL A 5 -3.05 -1.86 -3.81
C VAL A 5 -2.86 -1.21 -2.43
N TRP A 6 -3.77 -1.43 -1.49
CA TRP A 6 -3.64 -0.90 -0.12
C TRP A 6 -2.42 -1.43 0.65
N LEU A 7 -1.86 -2.60 0.24
CA LEU A 7 -0.62 -3.13 0.84
C LEU A 7 0.60 -2.29 0.50
N ILE A 8 0.58 -1.56 -0.62
CA ILE A 8 1.70 -0.73 -1.08
C ILE A 8 2.10 0.29 -0.01
N PRO A 9 1.19 1.14 0.52
CA PRO A 9 1.50 1.99 1.66
C PRO A 9 1.48 1.27 3.01
N ALA A 10 0.69 0.20 3.18
CA ALA A 10 0.56 -0.46 4.47
C ALA A 10 1.83 -1.21 4.91
N LEU A 11 2.56 -1.84 3.99
CA LEU A 11 3.81 -2.55 4.29
C LEU A 11 4.92 -1.66 4.86
N PRO A 12 5.32 -0.54 4.24
CA PRO A 12 6.32 0.36 4.80
C PRO A 12 5.81 1.04 6.07
N LEU A 13 4.51 1.35 6.17
CA LEU A 13 3.91 1.88 7.40
C LEU A 13 4.03 0.88 8.56
N ALA A 14 3.71 -0.41 8.33
CA ALA A 14 3.87 -1.45 9.32
C ALA A 14 5.34 -1.60 9.75
N GLY A 15 6.28 -1.61 8.80
CA GLY A 15 7.72 -1.61 9.08
C GLY A 15 8.14 -0.42 9.95
N ALA A 16 7.67 0.79 9.60
CA ALA A 16 7.95 2.01 10.36
C ALA A 16 7.39 1.94 11.78
N LEU A 17 6.13 1.49 11.96
CA LEU A 17 5.51 1.34 13.28
C LEU A 17 6.28 0.34 14.16
N VAL A 18 6.70 -0.79 13.59
CA VAL A 18 7.52 -1.77 14.32
C VAL A 18 8.86 -1.17 14.73
N LEU A 19 9.52 -0.40 13.85
CA LEU A 19 10.79 0.24 14.16
C LEU A 19 10.65 1.38 15.18
N ILE A 20 9.55 2.13 15.16
CA ILE A 20 9.27 3.16 16.17
C ILE A 20 9.15 2.53 17.57
N VAL A 21 8.43 1.41 17.69
CA VAL A 21 8.16 0.78 19.00
C VAL A 21 9.34 -0.09 19.46
N PHE A 22 9.94 -0.85 18.55
CA PHE A 22 10.91 -1.91 18.89
C PHE A 22 12.29 -1.72 18.28
N GLY A 23 12.51 -0.70 17.43
CA GLY A 23 13.77 -0.52 16.69
C GLY A 23 15.00 -0.45 17.59
N ALA A 24 14.90 0.26 18.73
CA ALA A 24 15.97 0.33 19.71
C ALA A 24 16.35 -1.04 20.32
N ARG A 25 15.37 -1.96 20.45
CA ARG A 25 15.61 -3.33 20.94
C ARG A 25 16.09 -4.27 19.84
N ILE A 26 15.66 -4.06 18.60
CA ILE A 26 16.09 -4.84 17.43
C ILE A 26 17.57 -4.58 17.14
N GLY A 27 17.99 -3.30 17.22
CA GLY A 27 19.38 -2.86 17.05
C GLY A 27 19.92 -3.01 15.62
N GLU A 28 21.11 -2.48 15.40
CA GLU A 28 21.80 -2.58 14.10
C GLU A 28 22.54 -3.91 13.93
N PRO A 29 22.60 -4.48 12.70
CA PRO A 29 22.03 -3.96 11.44
C PRO A 29 20.58 -4.43 11.17
N ARG A 30 19.96 -5.16 12.11
CA ARG A 30 18.68 -5.85 11.88
C ARG A 30 17.53 -4.88 11.65
N ALA A 31 17.54 -3.73 12.33
CA ALA A 31 16.57 -2.66 12.13
C ALA A 31 16.61 -2.15 10.69
N GLY A 32 17.81 -1.94 10.14
CA GLY A 32 18.01 -1.59 8.73
C GLY A 32 17.44 -2.66 7.78
N TRP A 33 17.76 -3.93 7.99
CA TRP A 33 17.21 -5.02 7.18
C TRP A 33 15.67 -5.08 7.21
N LEU A 34 15.05 -4.87 8.38
CA LEU A 34 13.60 -4.83 8.50
C LEU A 34 12.98 -3.70 7.66
N ALA A 35 13.55 -2.49 7.73
CA ALA A 35 13.12 -1.37 6.92
C ALA A 35 13.24 -1.68 5.42
N THR A 36 14.38 -2.24 5.01
CA THR A 36 14.61 -2.63 3.62
C THR A 36 13.60 -3.67 3.14
N PHE A 37 13.34 -4.72 3.91
CA PHE A 37 12.36 -5.73 3.54
C PHE A 37 10.92 -5.20 3.47
N ALA A 38 10.54 -4.29 4.38
CA ALA A 38 9.22 -3.66 4.34
C ALA A 38 9.02 -2.86 3.04
N THR A 39 9.99 -2.05 2.65
CA THR A 39 9.95 -1.27 1.40
C THR A 39 10.08 -2.16 0.16
N ALA A 40 10.97 -3.16 0.18
CA ALA A 40 11.15 -4.08 -0.95
C ALA A 40 9.89 -4.92 -1.22
N SER A 41 9.17 -5.32 -0.16
CA SER A 41 7.90 -6.04 -0.30
C SER A 41 6.82 -5.14 -0.92
N SER A 42 6.75 -3.87 -0.52
CA SER A 42 5.86 -2.88 -1.16
C SER A 42 6.19 -2.70 -2.65
N PHE A 43 7.47 -2.58 -3.00
CA PHE A 43 7.90 -2.52 -4.39
C PHE A 43 7.48 -3.76 -5.19
N ALA A 44 7.63 -4.97 -4.63
CA ALA A 44 7.20 -6.19 -5.29
C ALA A 44 5.69 -6.20 -5.57
N VAL A 45 4.87 -5.74 -4.61
CA VAL A 45 3.41 -5.59 -4.82
C VAL A 45 3.13 -4.59 -5.95
N THR A 46 3.79 -3.43 -5.94
CA THR A 46 3.64 -2.41 -7.01
C THR A 46 3.96 -2.96 -8.39
N VAL A 47 5.06 -3.71 -8.54
CA VAL A 47 5.44 -4.33 -9.82
C VAL A 47 4.36 -5.28 -10.32
N VAL A 48 3.81 -6.12 -9.42
CA VAL A 48 2.75 -7.06 -9.80
C VAL A 48 1.47 -6.34 -10.20
N VAL A 49 1.04 -5.34 -9.43
CA VAL A 49 -0.13 -4.50 -9.75
C VAL A 49 0.06 -3.81 -11.11
N TYR A 50 1.24 -3.23 -11.36
CA TYR A 50 1.54 -2.53 -12.60
C TYR A 50 1.41 -3.45 -13.83
N PHE A 51 2.02 -4.64 -13.79
CA PHE A 51 1.90 -5.58 -14.90
C PHE A 51 0.49 -6.13 -15.09
N GLU A 52 -0.29 -6.27 -14.01
CA GLU A 52 -1.70 -6.64 -14.09
C GLU A 52 -2.53 -5.54 -14.78
N LEU A 53 -2.29 -4.26 -14.47
CA LEU A 53 -2.94 -3.13 -15.14
C LEU A 53 -2.55 -3.03 -16.62
N LEU A 54 -1.28 -3.27 -16.97
CA LEU A 54 -0.85 -3.31 -18.37
C LEU A 54 -1.53 -4.41 -19.19
N GLY A 55 -1.88 -5.54 -18.54
CA GLY A 55 -2.61 -6.65 -19.15
C GLY A 55 -4.10 -6.38 -19.42
N ARG A 56 -4.66 -5.29 -18.88
CA ARG A 56 -6.06 -4.88 -19.08
C ARG A 56 -6.21 -4.05 -20.37
N SER A 57 -7.44 -3.99 -20.91
CA SER A 57 -7.76 -3.04 -21.98
C SER A 57 -7.58 -1.61 -21.48
N ALA A 58 -7.34 -0.66 -22.38
CA ALA A 58 -7.05 0.74 -22.01
C ALA A 58 -8.12 1.35 -21.08
N ASP A 59 -9.38 0.95 -21.29
CA ASP A 59 -10.56 1.42 -20.55
C ASP A 59 -10.65 0.81 -19.14
N GLU A 60 -10.00 -0.34 -18.93
CA GLU A 60 -10.02 -1.11 -17.67
C GLU A 60 -8.72 -0.98 -16.85
N ARG A 61 -7.80 -0.09 -17.23
CA ARG A 61 -6.53 0.12 -16.50
C ARG A 61 -6.66 1.01 -15.27
N SER A 62 -7.83 1.58 -15.03
CA SER A 62 -8.13 2.35 -13.83
C SER A 62 -8.94 1.50 -12.88
N HIS A 63 -8.40 1.22 -11.69
CA HIS A 63 -9.07 0.41 -10.66
C HIS A 63 -9.13 1.17 -9.34
N VAL A 64 -10.34 1.31 -8.79
CA VAL A 64 -10.57 1.96 -7.49
C VAL A 64 -10.88 0.90 -6.45
N VAL A 65 -10.12 0.93 -5.35
CA VAL A 65 -10.30 0.06 -4.19
C VAL A 65 -10.76 0.92 -3.02
N SER A 66 -12.06 0.90 -2.72
CA SER A 66 -12.63 1.57 -1.54
C SER A 66 -12.42 0.71 -0.29
N LEU A 67 -11.86 1.31 0.76
CA LEU A 67 -11.68 0.64 2.06
C LEU A 67 -12.91 0.82 2.96
N PHE A 68 -13.29 2.08 3.19
CA PHE A 68 -14.45 2.47 3.99
C PHE A 68 -14.82 3.94 3.73
N GLU A 69 -16.02 4.32 4.13
CA GLU A 69 -16.54 5.69 4.09
C GLU A 69 -15.90 6.51 5.23
N TRP A 70 -15.05 7.47 4.90
CA TRP A 70 -14.29 8.24 5.88
C TRP A 70 -15.09 9.41 6.47
N ILE A 71 -15.82 10.16 5.62
CA ILE A 71 -16.59 11.32 6.06
C ILE A 71 -17.99 11.27 5.45
N PRO A 72 -19.00 10.84 6.24
CA PRO A 72 -20.38 10.84 5.80
C PRO A 72 -21.25 11.90 6.47
N VAL A 73 -21.37 13.06 5.82
CA VAL A 73 -22.10 14.22 6.35
C VAL A 73 -23.16 14.68 5.36
N GLY A 74 -24.42 14.36 5.63
CA GLY A 74 -25.54 14.74 4.78
C GLY A 74 -25.36 14.19 3.36
N SER A 75 -25.24 15.09 2.37
CA SER A 75 -24.96 14.73 0.97
C SER A 75 -23.48 14.58 0.64
N LEU A 76 -22.56 14.94 1.54
CA LEU A 76 -21.12 14.76 1.36
C LEU A 76 -20.71 13.37 1.86
N GLN A 77 -20.24 12.54 0.93
CA GLN A 77 -19.75 11.19 1.19
C GLN A 77 -18.32 11.11 0.65
N ILE A 78 -17.34 10.94 1.53
CA ILE A 78 -15.92 10.84 1.15
C ILE A 78 -15.41 9.47 1.56
N ASP A 79 -14.98 8.70 0.57
CA ASP A 79 -14.37 7.39 0.78
C ASP A 79 -12.86 7.49 1.01
N LEU A 80 -12.35 6.66 1.92
CA LEU A 80 -10.94 6.31 1.91
C LEU A 80 -10.74 5.20 0.86
N ALA A 81 -10.25 5.58 -0.31
CA ALA A 81 -10.03 4.67 -1.42
C ALA A 81 -8.65 4.85 -2.05
N PHE A 82 -8.16 3.79 -2.69
CA PHE A 82 -6.96 3.84 -3.53
C PHE A 82 -7.34 3.76 -5.00
N LEU A 83 -6.81 4.67 -5.80
CA LEU A 83 -6.84 4.60 -7.24
C LEU A 83 -5.51 4.00 -7.73
N GLY A 84 -5.59 2.92 -8.51
CA GLY A 84 -4.46 2.37 -9.24
C GLY A 84 -4.64 2.57 -10.74
N ASP A 85 -3.69 3.26 -11.36
CA ASP A 85 -3.53 3.43 -12.81
C ASP A 85 -2.04 3.27 -13.21
N PRO A 86 -1.72 3.00 -14.50
CA PRO A 86 -0.36 2.75 -14.99
C PRO A 86 0.52 4.00 -15.12
#